data_AF-A0A7X6J9J2-F1
#
_entry.id   AF-A0A7X6J9J2-F1
#
_cell.length_a   1.000
_cell.length_b   1.000
_cell.length_c   1.000
_cell.angle_alpha   90.00
_cell.angle_beta   90.00
_cell.angle_gamma   90.00
#
_symmetry.space_group_name_H-M   'P 1'
#
loop_
_entity.id
_entity.type
_entity.pdbx_description
1 polymer ?
#
loop_
_entity_poly.entity_id
_entity_poly.type
_entity_poly.pdbx_seq_one_letter_code
_entity_poly.pdbx_strand_id
1 'polypeptide(L)'
;MVADQALPPVSPALIAATNDRVNASIAATAHSTTLPQVAITIRLTDVRKARGFNRDRSSAKVNIDAAALDGGSVVAMASFEIRTVAPDPATADELMAEDIAARVRSIFSLTMPRLAN
;
A
#
# COMPACT_ATOMS: atom_id res chain seq x y z
N MET A 1 2.31 -33.62 -14.63
CA MET A 1 1.51 -32.51 -14.12
C MET A 1 2.45 -31.64 -13.30
N VAL A 2 2.94 -30.55 -13.89
CA VAL A 2 3.93 -29.66 -13.28
C VAL A 2 3.19 -28.78 -12.27
N ALA A 3 3.73 -28.64 -11.06
CA ALA A 3 3.15 -27.81 -10.01
C ALA A 3 2.90 -26.41 -10.54
N ASP A 4 1.64 -25.97 -10.48
CA ASP A 4 1.25 -24.57 -10.59
C ASP A 4 1.91 -23.85 -9.41
N GLN A 5 3.15 -23.39 -9.59
CA GLN A 5 3.73 -22.41 -8.70
C GLN A 5 2.95 -21.13 -8.92
N ALA A 6 1.82 -21.01 -8.23
CA ALA A 6 1.11 -19.76 -8.10
C ALA A 6 2.15 -18.74 -7.61
N LEU A 7 2.56 -17.83 -8.49
CA LEU A 7 3.23 -16.59 -8.12
C LEU A 7 2.53 -16.07 -6.86
N PRO A 8 3.26 -15.59 -5.82
CA PRO A 8 2.60 -14.99 -4.68
C PRO A 8 1.54 -14.01 -5.21
N PRO A 9 0.30 -14.05 -4.70
CA PRO A 9 -0.81 -13.29 -5.29
C PRO A 9 -0.53 -11.78 -5.33
N VAL A 10 0.45 -11.34 -4.53
CA VAL A 10 0.99 -9.98 -4.49
C VAL A 10 2.38 -9.97 -5.12
N SER A 11 2.61 -9.08 -6.10
CA SER A 11 3.93 -8.90 -6.69
C SER A 11 4.89 -8.22 -5.69
N PRO A 12 6.17 -8.62 -5.64
CA PRO A 12 7.17 -7.93 -4.83
C PRO A 12 7.33 -6.44 -5.18
N ALA A 13 7.17 -6.11 -6.48
CA ALA A 13 7.21 -4.73 -6.96
C ALA A 13 6.11 -3.86 -6.34
N LEU A 14 4.86 -4.34 -6.29
CA LEU A 14 3.76 -3.62 -5.62
C LEU A 14 4.06 -3.38 -4.13
N ILE A 15 4.62 -4.38 -3.43
CA ILE A 15 4.95 -4.26 -2.00
C ILE A 15 6.03 -3.19 -1.80
N ALA A 16 7.13 -3.27 -2.55
CA ALA A 16 8.23 -2.31 -2.47
C ALA A 16 7.75 -0.89 -2.82
N ALA A 17 7.06 -0.74 -3.95
CA ALA A 17 6.52 0.53 -4.43
C ALA A 17 5.55 1.19 -3.42
N THR A 18 4.73 0.40 -2.72
CA THR A 18 3.83 0.88 -1.67
C THR A 18 4.63 1.32 -0.45
N ASN A 19 5.57 0.48 0.01
CA ASN A 19 6.42 0.75 1.16
C ASN A 19 7.22 2.05 0.98
N ASP A 20 7.86 2.23 -0.17
CA ASP A 20 8.73 3.36 -0.44
C ASP A 20 7.94 4.67 -0.45
N ARG A 21 6.77 4.70 -1.08
CA ARG A 21 5.89 5.88 -1.11
C ARG A 21 5.33 6.23 0.27
N VAL A 22 4.94 5.24 1.05
CA VAL A 22 4.43 5.46 2.43
C VAL A 22 5.57 5.96 3.32
N ASN A 23 6.75 5.35 3.28
CA ASN A 23 7.90 5.79 4.06
C ASN A 23 8.37 7.19 3.66
N ALA A 24 8.36 7.51 2.37
CA ALA A 24 8.64 8.87 1.91
C ALA A 24 7.64 9.88 2.49
N SER A 25 6.35 9.50 2.57
CA SER A 25 5.30 10.35 3.13
C SER A 25 5.46 10.55 4.63
N ILE A 26 5.83 9.49 5.36
CA ILE A 26 6.16 9.55 6.79
C ILE A 26 7.35 10.50 7.00
N ALA A 27 8.43 10.32 6.24
CA ALA A 27 9.63 11.15 6.33
C ALA A 27 9.38 12.62 5.96
N ALA A 28 8.46 12.89 5.04
CA ALA A 28 8.06 14.25 4.65
C ALA A 28 7.14 14.92 5.68
N THR A 29 6.55 14.17 6.61
CA THR A 29 5.61 14.67 7.60
C THR A 29 6.36 15.20 8.81
N ALA A 30 6.32 16.52 9.02
CA ALA A 30 6.88 17.14 10.21
C ALA A 30 5.85 17.15 11.34
N HIS A 31 6.29 16.84 12.55
CA HIS A 31 5.49 16.98 13.76
C HIS A 31 5.98 18.20 14.55
N SER A 32 5.07 19.09 14.92
CA SER A 32 5.38 20.28 15.75
C SER A 32 5.60 19.92 17.22
N THR A 33 5.22 18.70 17.63
CA THR A 33 5.37 18.18 18.99
C THR A 33 5.89 16.75 18.92
N THR A 34 6.49 16.27 20.02
CA THR A 34 6.84 14.85 20.15
C THR A 34 5.56 14.03 20.22
N LEU A 35 5.39 13.10 19.28
CA LEU A 35 4.29 12.13 19.25
C LEU A 35 4.81 10.73 19.62
N PRO A 36 3.96 9.86 20.17
CA PRO A 36 4.30 8.45 20.36
C PRO A 36 4.72 7.78 19.05
N GLN A 37 5.69 6.87 19.11
CA GLN A 37 6.09 6.11 17.94
C GLN A 37 5.06 5.02 17.62
N VAL A 38 4.70 4.93 16.34
CA VAL A 38 3.67 4.02 15.85
C VAL A 38 4.23 3.21 14.68
N ALA A 39 4.03 1.89 14.70
CA ALA A 39 4.27 1.03 13.56
C ALA A 39 2.98 0.91 12.73
N ILE A 40 3.07 1.16 11.42
CA ILE A 40 1.96 0.97 10.48
C ILE A 40 2.20 -0.33 9.71
N THR A 41 1.29 -1.29 9.86
CA THR A 41 1.29 -2.55 9.13
C THR A 41 0.26 -2.49 8.02
N ILE A 42 0.70 -2.60 6.76
CA ILE A 42 -0.19 -2.61 5.58
C ILE A 42 -0.24 -4.04 5.03
N ARG A 43 -1.44 -4.60 4.94
CA ARG A 43 -1.67 -5.97 4.46
C ARG A 43 -2.58 -5.96 3.23
N LEU A 44 -2.04 -6.46 2.13
CA LEU A 44 -2.75 -6.65 0.86
C LEU A 44 -3.35 -8.06 0.81
N THR A 45 -4.66 -8.16 0.62
CA THR A 45 -5.40 -9.42 0.50
C THR A 45 -6.29 -9.40 -0.75
N ASP A 46 -6.73 -10.57 -1.20
CA ASP A 46 -7.57 -10.72 -2.43
C ASP A 46 -7.01 -9.92 -3.62
N VAL A 47 -5.68 -9.97 -3.79
CA VAL A 47 -5.01 -9.26 -4.89
C VAL A 47 -5.31 -10.01 -6.18
N ARG A 48 -6.02 -9.32 -7.07
CA ARG A 48 -6.36 -9.81 -8.41
C ARG A 48 -5.64 -8.94 -9.41
N LYS A 49 -4.78 -9.56 -10.21
CA LYS A 49 -4.09 -8.91 -11.32
C LYS A 49 -4.86 -9.14 -12.61
N ALA A 50 -4.82 -8.13 -13.49
CA ALA A 50 -5.37 -8.21 -14.83
C ALA A 50 -4.78 -9.41 -15.59
N ARG A 51 -5.56 -10.48 -15.76
CA ARG A 51 -5.24 -11.70 -16.51
C ARG A 51 -6.50 -12.26 -17.15
N GLY A 52 -6.36 -12.95 -18.29
CA GLY A 52 -7.49 -13.58 -18.99
C GLY A 52 -8.52 -12.57 -19.53
N PHE A 53 -9.81 -12.89 -19.41
CA PHE A 53 -10.93 -12.04 -19.89
C PHE A 53 -11.06 -10.68 -19.16
N ASN A 54 -10.38 -10.48 -18.02
CA ASN A 54 -10.43 -9.25 -17.21
C ASN A 54 -9.13 -8.44 -17.44
N ARG A 55 -8.87 -8.10 -18.71
CA ARG A 55 -7.52 -7.87 -19.26
C ARG A 55 -6.82 -6.61 -18.77
N ASP A 56 -7.55 -5.71 -18.14
CA ASP A 56 -7.11 -4.37 -17.80
C ASP A 56 -7.38 -4.02 -16.34
N ARG A 57 -8.10 -4.85 -15.58
CA ARG A 57 -8.54 -4.54 -14.21
C ARG A 57 -7.75 -5.29 -13.16
N SER A 58 -7.10 -4.54 -12.27
CA SER A 58 -6.48 -5.06 -11.05
C SER A 58 -7.20 -4.54 -9.82
N SER A 59 -7.23 -5.34 -8.75
CA SER A 59 -7.85 -4.97 -7.48
C SER A 59 -7.12 -5.57 -6.29
N ALA A 60 -7.26 -4.94 -5.12
CA ALA A 60 -6.81 -5.49 -3.86
C ALA A 60 -7.70 -5.00 -2.72
N LYS A 61 -7.84 -5.84 -1.69
CA LYS A 61 -8.27 -5.41 -0.37
C LYS A 61 -7.04 -5.00 0.43
N VAL A 62 -7.14 -3.88 1.12
CA VAL A 62 -6.07 -3.32 1.93
C VAL A 62 -6.56 -3.21 3.35
N ASN A 63 -5.80 -3.75 4.29
CA ASN A 63 -6.04 -3.63 5.72
C ASN A 63 -4.82 -2.99 6.34
N ILE A 64 -5.05 -2.04 7.25
CA ILE A 64 -4.01 -1.30 7.94
C ILE A 64 -4.26 -1.40 9.43
N ASP A 65 -3.21 -1.78 10.15
CA ASP A 65 -3.14 -1.75 11.60
C ASP A 65 -2.02 -0.78 12.01
N ALA A 66 -2.32 0.21 12.83
CA ALA A 66 -1.33 1.11 13.41
C ALA A 66 -1.24 0.83 14.91
N ALA A 67 -0.06 0.50 15.42
CA ALA A 67 0.15 0.13 16.81
C ALA A 67 1.27 0.94 17.46
N ALA A 68 1.06 1.36 18.72
CA ALA A 68 2.09 2.03 19.50
C ALA A 68 3.26 1.07 19.80
N LEU A 69 4.50 1.55 19.67
CA LEU A 69 5.69 0.70 19.86
C LEU A 69 5.97 0.34 21.33
N ASP A 70 5.48 1.14 22.26
CA ASP A 70 5.73 1.00 23.70
C ASP A 70 4.83 -0.03 24.40
N GLY A 71 3.78 -0.51 23.73
CA GLY A 71 2.87 -1.52 24.29
C GLY A 71 2.07 -2.35 23.29
N GLY A 72 2.23 -2.10 21.98
CA GLY A 72 1.55 -2.86 20.92
C GLY A 72 0.04 -2.60 20.83
N SER A 73 -0.48 -1.62 21.58
CA SER A 73 -1.90 -1.25 21.50
C SER A 73 -2.21 -0.68 20.11
N VAL A 74 -3.28 -1.19 19.49
CA VAL A 74 -3.74 -0.68 18.20
C VAL A 74 -4.35 0.70 18.42
N VAL A 75 -3.77 1.71 17.78
CA VAL A 75 -4.17 3.12 17.89
C VAL A 75 -5.02 3.58 16.70
N ALA A 76 -4.95 2.88 15.57
CA ALA A 76 -5.84 3.10 14.44
C ALA A 76 -5.94 1.85 13.56
N MET A 77 -7.07 1.69 12.89
CA MET A 77 -7.31 0.64 11.91
C MET A 77 -8.00 1.23 10.68
N ALA A 78 -7.69 0.70 9.50
CA ALA A 78 -8.41 1.03 8.29
C ALA A 78 -8.53 -0.17 7.36
N SER A 79 -9.63 -0.23 6.61
CA SER A 79 -9.80 -1.23 5.55
C SER A 79 -10.44 -0.57 4.33
N PHE A 80 -9.92 -0.87 3.15
CA PHE A 80 -10.45 -0.36 1.89
C PHE A 80 -10.14 -1.28 0.72
N GLU A 81 -10.91 -1.11 -0.36
CA GLU A 81 -10.65 -1.74 -1.65
C GLU A 81 -10.08 -0.71 -2.63
N ILE A 82 -9.10 -1.16 -3.42
CA ILE A 82 -8.59 -0.42 -4.59
C ILE A 82 -8.93 -1.18 -5.88
N ARG A 83 -9.15 -0.41 -6.93
CA ARG A 83 -9.41 -0.91 -8.29
C ARG A 83 -8.71 0.00 -9.28
N THR A 84 -7.94 -0.60 -10.17
CA THR A 84 -7.10 0.12 -11.12
C THR A 84 -7.29 -0.48 -12.50
N VAL A 85 -7.34 0.39 -13.51
CA VAL A 85 -7.28 -0.01 -14.91
C VAL A 85 -5.90 0.35 -15.46
N ALA A 86 -5.20 -0.61 -16.06
CA ALA A 86 -3.86 -0.39 -16.60
C ALA A 86 -3.62 -1.23 -17.87
N PRO A 87 -2.79 -0.74 -18.81
CA PRO A 87 -2.49 -1.44 -20.06
C PRO A 87 -1.64 -2.70 -19.87
N ASP A 88 -0.87 -2.78 -18.78
CA ASP A 88 0.01 -3.89 -18.45
C ASP A 88 0.16 -4.07 -16.93
N PRO A 89 0.64 -5.24 -16.45
CA PRO A 89 0.77 -5.53 -15.03
C PRO A 89 1.76 -4.64 -14.26
N ALA A 90 2.84 -4.18 -14.88
CA ALA A 90 3.84 -3.34 -14.20
C ALA A 90 3.26 -1.94 -13.97
N THR A 91 2.58 -1.36 -14.97
CA THR A 91 1.82 -0.12 -14.80
C THR A 91 0.72 -0.29 -13.75
N ALA A 92 0.06 -1.45 -13.70
CA ALA A 92 -0.93 -1.73 -12.66
C ALA A 92 -0.32 -1.70 -11.25
N ASP A 93 0.88 -2.27 -11.05
CA ASP A 93 1.57 -2.26 -9.77
C ASP A 93 1.86 -0.84 -9.28
N GLU A 94 2.39 0.01 -10.16
CA GLU A 94 2.72 1.40 -9.81
C GLU A 94 1.46 2.22 -9.48
N LEU A 95 0.40 2.09 -10.28
CA LEU A 95 -0.85 2.79 -10.04
C LEU A 95 -1.55 2.31 -8.76
N MET A 96 -1.55 1.00 -8.50
CA MET A 96 -2.08 0.44 -7.26
C MET A 96 -1.26 0.93 -6.05
N ALA A 97 0.07 0.93 -6.14
CA ALA A 97 0.94 1.43 -5.07
C ALA A 97 0.67 2.91 -4.75
N GLU A 98 0.50 3.73 -5.79
CA GLU A 98 0.17 5.15 -5.62
C GLU A 98 -1.19 5.35 -4.96
N ASP A 99 -2.24 4.65 -5.40
CA ASP A 99 -3.58 4.74 -4.81
C ASP A 99 -3.57 4.32 -3.32
N ILE A 100 -2.87 3.23 -2.99
CA ILE A 100 -2.68 2.79 -1.60
C ILE A 100 -1.97 3.88 -0.80
N ALA A 101 -0.84 4.39 -1.28
CA ALA A 101 -0.07 5.41 -0.58
C ALA A 101 -0.85 6.72 -0.43
N ALA A 102 -1.63 7.12 -1.43
CA ALA A 102 -2.52 8.29 -1.36
C ALA A 102 -3.57 8.13 -0.27
N ARG A 103 -4.18 6.94 -0.19
CA ARG A 103 -5.18 6.64 0.83
C ARG A 103 -4.59 6.58 2.24
N VAL A 104 -3.42 5.95 2.40
CA VAL A 104 -2.66 5.93 3.66
C VAL A 104 -2.34 7.36 4.10
N ARG A 105 -1.82 8.20 3.20
CA ARG A 105 -1.57 9.61 3.49
C ARG A 105 -2.83 10.32 3.99
N SER A 106 -3.95 10.14 3.31
CA SER A 106 -5.22 10.75 3.74
C SER A 106 -5.68 10.26 5.11
N ILE A 107 -5.58 8.96 5.40
CA ILE A 107 -6.06 8.36 6.65
C ILE A 107 -5.21 8.81 7.84
N PHE A 108 -3.89 8.85 7.66
CA PHE A 108 -2.93 9.18 8.73
C PHE A 108 -2.47 10.64 8.70
N SER A 109 -3.11 11.48 7.87
CA SER A 109 -2.76 12.90 7.68
C SER A 109 -1.27 13.10 7.35
N LEU A 110 -0.69 12.22 6.54
CA LEU A 110 0.71 12.32 6.11
C LEU A 110 0.86 13.28 4.92
N THR A 111 1.99 13.95 4.88
CA THR A 111 2.36 14.89 3.82
C THR A 111 2.76 14.14 2.55
N MET A 112 2.32 14.64 1.39
CA MET A 112 2.82 14.15 0.10
C MET A 112 4.31 14.53 -0.06
N PRO A 113 5.20 13.58 -0.35
CA PRO A 113 6.60 13.88 -0.63
C PRO A 113 6.71 14.81 -1.82
N ARG A 114 7.60 15.79 -1.75
CA ARG A 114 7.97 16.57 -2.93
C ARG A 114 8.80 15.66 -3.85
N LEU A 115 8.51 15.66 -5.15
CA LEU A 115 9.46 15.11 -6.12
C LEU A 115 10.74 15.94 -6.00
N ALA A 116 11.87 15.26 -5.81
CA ALA A 116 13.17 15.91 -5.95
C ALA A 116 13.32 16.30 -7.43
N ASN A 117 13.48 17.60 -7.68
CA ASN A 117 13.82 18.14 -9.01
C ASN A 117 15.28 17.88 -9.34
#